data_AF-A0A925K5N7-F1
#
_entry.id   AF-A0A925K5N7-F1
#
_cell.length_a   1.000
_cell.length_b   1.000
_cell.length_c   1.000
_cell.angle_alpha   90.00
_cell.angle_beta   90.00
_cell.angle_gamma   90.00
#
_symmetry.space_group_name_H-M   'P 1'
#
loop_
_entity.id
_entity.type
_entity.pdbx_description
1 polymer ?
#
loop_
_entity_poly.entity_id
_entity_poly.type
_entity_poly.pdbx_seq_one_letter_code
_entity_poly.pdbx_strand_id
1 'polypeptide(L)'
;MQTKNIQYKNTSISYRVTGNGKPVIFIHGFAEDSRIWDGIIEKLKGSYQLIIPDIPGSGKSGILPGDNISIADYASVMEAILVEEQIVQCAIIGHSMGGYISLAFAERYPEKINSLGLFHSSAYADDEPKKETRRKAINIIKEKGTITFL
;
A
#
# COMPACT_ATOMS: atom_id res chain seq x y z
N MET A 1 -3.49 -18.41 -5.30
CA MET A 1 -3.06 -17.23 -4.54
C MET A 1 -2.24 -17.69 -3.35
N GLN A 2 -0.99 -17.26 -3.29
CA GLN A 2 -0.05 -17.56 -2.21
C GLN A 2 0.06 -16.34 -1.30
N THR A 3 0.16 -16.54 0.01
CA THR A 3 0.58 -15.47 0.94
C THR A 3 2.07 -15.63 1.20
N LYS A 4 2.82 -14.53 1.06
CA LYS A 4 4.25 -14.45 1.32
C LYS A 4 4.52 -13.38 2.38
N ASN A 5 5.70 -13.43 2.97
CA ASN A 5 6.17 -12.39 3.88
C ASN A 5 7.62 -12.03 3.55
N ILE A 6 7.99 -10.76 3.73
CA ILE A 6 9.38 -10.30 3.76
C ILE A 6 9.69 -9.69 5.13
N GLN A 7 10.96 -9.67 5.49
CA GLN A 7 11.44 -8.88 6.62
C GLN A 7 11.93 -7.52 6.12
N TYR A 8 11.34 -6.45 6.65
CA TYR A 8 11.73 -5.07 6.33
C TYR A 8 11.95 -4.29 7.62
N LYS A 9 13.19 -3.85 7.88
CA LYS A 9 13.59 -3.12 9.10
C LYS A 9 13.06 -3.79 10.39
N ASN A 10 13.24 -5.10 10.54
CA ASN A 10 12.75 -5.92 11.66
C ASN A 10 11.22 -6.06 11.78
N THR A 11 10.48 -5.70 10.74
CA THR A 11 9.03 -5.89 10.66
C THR A 11 8.69 -6.90 9.57
N SER A 12 7.86 -7.90 9.91
CA SER A 12 7.29 -8.82 8.93
C SER A 12 6.20 -8.12 8.13
N ILE A 13 6.36 -8.06 6.81
CA ILE A 13 5.38 -7.48 5.87
C ILE A 13 4.75 -8.60 5.07
N SER A 14 3.42 -8.68 5.12
CA SER A 14 2.62 -9.69 4.45
C SER A 14 2.05 -9.18 3.14
N TYR A 15 2.04 -10.03 2.12
CA TYR A 15 1.42 -9.73 0.84
C TYR A 15 0.95 -11.01 0.16
N ARG A 16 -0.05 -10.88 -0.70
CA ARG A 16 -0.57 -11.98 -1.51
C ARG A 16 -0.03 -11.87 -2.93
N VAL A 17 0.29 -13.00 -3.54
CA VAL A 17 0.69 -13.10 -4.95
C VAL A 17 -0.17 -14.13 -5.67
N THR A 18 -0.63 -13.80 -6.87
CA THR A 18 -1.38 -14.75 -7.71
C THR A 18 -1.32 -14.39 -9.17
N GLY A 19 -1.57 -15.39 -10.04
CA GLY A 19 -1.54 -15.20 -11.48
C GLY A 19 -0.13 -15.17 -12.04
N ASN A 20 -0.04 -15.10 -13.37
CA ASN A 20 1.20 -15.05 -14.13
C ASN A 20 1.03 -13.99 -15.24
N GLY A 21 2.11 -13.32 -15.64
CA GLY A 21 2.10 -12.32 -16.70
C GLY A 21 2.68 -10.99 -16.26
N LYS A 22 2.18 -9.89 -16.82
CA LYS A 22 2.67 -8.54 -16.48
C LYS A 22 2.35 -8.23 -15.01
N PRO A 23 3.30 -7.71 -14.21
CA PRO A 23 3.08 -7.47 -12.80
C PRO A 23 2.26 -6.21 -12.53
N VAL A 24 1.33 -6.33 -11.58
CA VAL A 24 0.49 -5.23 -11.07
C VAL A 24 0.48 -5.28 -9.55
N ILE A 25 0.84 -4.19 -8.89
CA ILE A 25 0.72 -4.05 -7.44
C ILE A 25 -0.51 -3.22 -7.07
N PHE A 26 -1.32 -3.74 -6.16
CA PHE A 26 -2.56 -3.11 -5.68
C PHE A 26 -2.42 -2.67 -4.22
N ILE A 27 -2.45 -1.36 -3.98
CA ILE A 27 -2.17 -0.77 -2.66
C ILE A 27 -3.48 -0.24 -2.07
N HIS A 28 -3.89 -0.79 -0.92
CA HIS A 28 -5.11 -0.38 -0.22
C HIS A 28 -4.96 0.92 0.58
N GLY A 29 -6.08 1.44 1.08
CA GLY A 29 -6.16 2.67 1.86
C GLY A 29 -5.93 2.49 3.36
N PHE A 30 -6.06 3.59 4.09
CA PHE A 30 -6.06 3.58 5.55
C PHE A 30 -7.30 2.85 6.09
N ALA A 31 -7.17 2.15 7.22
CA ALA A 31 -8.26 1.38 7.84
C ALA A 31 -8.80 0.22 6.99
N GLU A 32 -8.05 -0.21 5.97
CA GLU A 32 -8.36 -1.33 5.08
C GLU A 32 -7.29 -2.41 5.18
N ASP A 33 -7.46 -3.50 4.42
CA ASP A 33 -6.39 -4.46 4.12
C ASP A 33 -6.53 -4.99 2.68
N SER A 34 -5.66 -5.93 2.30
CA SER A 34 -5.59 -6.48 0.95
C SER A 34 -6.91 -7.08 0.43
N ARG A 35 -7.90 -7.41 1.28
CA ARG A 35 -9.17 -8.03 0.87
C ARG A 35 -10.07 -7.11 0.04
N ILE A 36 -9.88 -5.78 0.11
CA ILE A 36 -10.62 -4.84 -0.74
C ILE A 36 -10.46 -5.15 -2.24
N TRP A 37 -9.35 -5.80 -2.62
CA TRP A 37 -9.04 -6.16 -3.99
C TRP A 37 -9.58 -7.52 -4.43
N ASP A 38 -10.19 -8.33 -3.56
CA ASP A 38 -10.58 -9.72 -3.87
C ASP A 38 -11.45 -9.83 -5.13
N GLY A 39 -12.44 -8.95 -5.29
CA GLY A 39 -13.28 -8.92 -6.48
C GLY A 39 -12.55 -8.56 -7.79
N ILE A 40 -11.47 -7.77 -7.70
CA ILE A 40 -10.64 -7.40 -8.84
C ILE A 40 -9.61 -8.50 -9.15
N ILE A 41 -9.03 -9.11 -8.12
CA ILE A 41 -8.08 -10.22 -8.24
C ILE A 41 -8.69 -11.36 -9.06
N GLU A 42 -9.93 -11.75 -8.76
CA GLU A 42 -10.61 -12.84 -9.46
C GLU A 42 -10.76 -12.58 -10.97
N LYS A 43 -10.94 -11.32 -11.37
CA LYS A 43 -11.10 -10.92 -12.77
C LYS A 43 -9.78 -10.83 -13.52
N LEU A 44 -8.68 -10.52 -12.83
CA LEU A 44 -7.40 -10.18 -13.47
C LEU A 44 -6.31 -11.27 -13.33
N LYS A 45 -6.44 -12.20 -12.38
CA LYS A 45 -5.43 -13.24 -12.11
C LYS A 45 -5.11 -14.17 -13.28
N GLY A 46 -5.98 -14.23 -14.30
CA GLY A 46 -5.77 -15.01 -15.52
C GLY A 46 -4.82 -14.36 -16.54
N SER A 47 -4.53 -13.06 -16.40
CA SER A 47 -3.75 -12.30 -17.40
C SER A 47 -2.57 -11.53 -16.82
N TYR A 48 -2.54 -11.35 -15.50
CA TYR A 48 -1.54 -10.55 -14.80
C TYR A 48 -0.98 -11.30 -13.59
N GLN A 49 0.27 -11.01 -13.26
CA GLN A 49 0.83 -11.34 -11.95
C GLN A 49 0.41 -10.23 -10.98
N LEU A 50 -0.37 -10.59 -9.96
CA LEU A 50 -0.94 -9.64 -9.02
C LEU A 50 -0.21 -9.70 -7.69
N ILE A 51 0.23 -8.55 -7.19
CA ILE A 51 0.91 -8.36 -5.92
C ILE A 51 -0.01 -7.50 -5.04
N ILE A 52 -0.45 -8.03 -3.91
CA ILE A 52 -1.47 -7.40 -3.07
C ILE A 52 -0.94 -7.32 -1.64
N PRO A 53 -0.16 -6.27 -1.31
CA PRO A 53 0.34 -6.04 0.04
C PRO A 53 -0.77 -5.71 1.02
N ASP A 54 -0.61 -6.20 2.25
CA ASP A 54 -1.12 -5.48 3.42
C ASP A 54 -0.08 -4.40 3.75
N ILE A 55 -0.44 -3.12 3.69
CA ILE A 55 0.49 -2.04 4.04
C ILE A 55 0.88 -2.14 5.52
N PRO A 56 2.09 -1.69 5.92
CA PRO A 56 2.52 -1.73 7.30
C PRO A 56 1.48 -1.25 8.33
N GLY A 57 1.28 -2.03 9.39
CA GLY A 57 0.29 -1.79 10.44
C GLY A 57 -1.15 -2.17 10.08
N SER A 58 -1.38 -2.80 8.92
CA SER A 58 -2.69 -3.27 8.48
C SER A 58 -2.65 -4.77 8.17
N GLY A 59 -3.82 -5.42 8.22
CA GLY A 59 -3.96 -6.85 7.90
C GLY A 59 -3.00 -7.73 8.68
N LYS A 60 -2.15 -8.48 7.96
CA LYS A 60 -1.12 -9.37 8.53
C LYS A 60 0.26 -8.74 8.61
N SER A 61 0.43 -7.49 8.16
CA SER A 61 1.71 -6.78 8.22
C SER A 61 1.92 -6.16 9.60
N GLY A 62 3.13 -6.29 10.12
CA GLY A 62 3.52 -5.62 11.37
C GLY A 62 3.63 -4.10 11.20
N ILE A 63 3.80 -3.42 12.33
CA ILE A 63 4.02 -1.96 12.39
C ILE A 63 5.51 -1.69 12.15
N LEU A 64 5.83 -0.70 11.31
CA LEU A 64 7.23 -0.28 11.12
C LEU A 64 7.78 0.35 12.40
N PRO A 65 9.07 0.12 12.75
CA PRO A 65 9.66 0.77 13.90
C PRO A 65 9.87 2.26 13.66
N GLY A 66 9.84 3.03 14.76
CA GLY A 66 10.07 4.47 14.77
C GLY A 66 8.78 5.28 14.83
N ASP A 67 8.94 6.53 15.23
CA ASP A 67 7.85 7.51 15.25
C ASP A 67 7.76 8.22 13.88
N ASN A 68 6.55 8.64 13.51
CA ASN A 68 6.28 9.43 12.30
C ASN A 68 6.60 8.73 10.96
N ILE A 69 6.04 7.54 10.76
CA ILE A 69 6.12 6.84 9.47
C ILE A 69 5.49 7.71 8.35
N SER A 70 6.27 8.02 7.33
CA SER A 70 5.84 8.84 6.20
C SER A 70 5.23 7.99 5.08
N ILE A 71 4.42 8.60 4.20
CA ILE A 71 3.92 7.96 2.97
C ILE A 71 5.06 7.38 2.12
N ALA A 72 6.21 8.02 2.16
CA ALA A 72 7.37 7.61 1.40
C ALA A 72 8.07 6.37 2.01
N ASP A 73 7.96 6.16 3.32
CA ASP A 73 8.38 4.91 3.96
C ASP A 73 7.52 3.73 3.52
N TYR A 74 6.20 3.93 3.41
CA TYR A 74 5.31 2.93 2.83
C TYR A 74 5.70 2.58 1.39
N ALA A 75 6.06 3.58 0.56
CA ALA A 75 6.52 3.35 -0.80
C ALA A 75 7.80 2.51 -0.85
N SER A 76 8.75 2.74 0.05
CA SER A 76 9.97 1.92 0.15
C SER A 76 9.69 0.47 0.58
N VAL A 77 8.62 0.21 1.32
CA VAL A 77 8.18 -1.17 1.59
C VAL A 77 7.62 -1.84 0.33
N MET A 78 6.86 -1.10 -0.48
CA MET A 78 6.36 -1.64 -1.76
C MET A 78 7.52 -2.00 -2.69
N GLU A 79 8.57 -1.17 -2.71
CA GLU A 79 9.78 -1.45 -3.49
C GLU A 79 10.49 -2.72 -3.02
N ALA A 80 10.61 -2.92 -1.70
CA ALA A 80 11.20 -4.13 -1.15
C ALA A 80 10.41 -5.40 -1.54
N ILE A 81 9.08 -5.31 -1.61
CA ILE A 81 8.24 -6.42 -2.11
C ILE A 81 8.54 -6.71 -3.58
N LEU A 82 8.65 -5.68 -4.42
CA LEU A 82 8.96 -5.86 -5.85
C LEU A 82 10.36 -6.45 -6.05
N VAL A 83 11.35 -6.05 -5.24
CA VAL A 83 12.70 -6.63 -5.26
C VAL A 83 12.67 -8.12 -4.90
N GLU A 84 11.93 -8.49 -3.84
CA GLU A 84 11.76 -9.91 -3.45
C GLU A 84 11.13 -10.75 -4.58
N GLU A 85 10.14 -10.18 -5.28
CA GLU A 85 9.50 -10.82 -6.43
C GLU A 85 10.32 -10.74 -7.72
N GLN A 86 11.51 -10.12 -7.69
CA GLN A 86 12.39 -9.90 -8.84
C GLN A 86 11.69 -9.13 -9.98
N ILE A 87 10.79 -8.22 -9.61
CA ILE A 87 10.03 -7.39 -10.55
C ILE A 87 10.79 -6.08 -10.80
N VAL A 88 11.21 -5.88 -12.05
CA VAL A 88 11.94 -4.68 -12.47
C VAL A 88 10.99 -3.50 -12.74
N GLN A 89 9.84 -3.77 -13.38
CA GLN A 89 8.82 -2.77 -13.70
C GLN A 89 7.42 -3.34 -13.50
N CYS A 90 6.50 -2.53 -12.99
CA CYS A 90 5.10 -2.94 -12.81
C CYS A 90 4.11 -1.81 -13.07
N ALA A 91 2.82 -2.16 -13.16
CA ALA A 91 1.75 -1.19 -12.98
C ALA A 91 1.43 -1.06 -11.49
N ILE A 92 1.16 0.16 -11.04
CA ILE A 92 0.79 0.45 -9.65
C ILE A 92 -0.61 1.03 -9.61
N ILE A 93 -1.50 0.40 -8.83
CA ILE A 93 -2.86 0.86 -8.61
C ILE A 93 -3.06 1.12 -7.12
N GLY A 94 -3.32 2.38 -6.75
CA GLY A 94 -3.50 2.79 -5.35
C GLY A 94 -4.90 3.28 -5.05
N HIS A 95 -5.54 2.71 -4.03
CA HIS A 95 -6.84 3.16 -3.51
C HIS A 95 -6.66 4.15 -2.35
N SER A 96 -7.36 5.29 -2.38
CA SER A 96 -7.39 6.23 -1.25
C SER A 96 -5.98 6.60 -0.77
N MET A 97 -5.58 6.22 0.45
CA MET A 97 -4.21 6.42 0.96
C MET A 97 -3.14 5.70 0.13
N GLY A 98 -3.46 4.53 -0.43
CA GLY A 98 -2.62 3.78 -1.35
C GLY A 98 -2.26 4.55 -2.62
N GLY A 99 -3.11 5.50 -3.04
CA GLY A 99 -2.78 6.42 -4.13
C GLY A 99 -1.64 7.38 -3.78
N TYR A 100 -1.61 7.93 -2.57
CA TYR A 100 -0.47 8.73 -2.10
C TYR A 100 0.82 7.90 -2.04
N ILE A 101 0.72 6.64 -1.59
CA ILE A 101 1.86 5.71 -1.58
C ILE A 101 2.36 5.46 -3.00
N SER A 102 1.44 5.30 -3.96
CA SER A 102 1.79 5.09 -5.37
C SER A 102 2.47 6.30 -6.00
N LEU A 103 2.04 7.51 -5.64
CA LEU A 103 2.68 8.75 -6.07
C LEU A 103 4.09 8.92 -5.47
N ALA A 104 4.25 8.65 -4.17
CA ALA A 104 5.57 8.67 -3.53
C ALA A 104 6.51 7.60 -4.10
N PHE A 105 5.96 6.45 -4.51
CA PHE A 105 6.72 5.43 -5.24
C PHE A 105 7.17 5.98 -6.61
N ALA A 106 6.26 6.60 -7.37
CA ALA A 106 6.56 7.17 -8.68
C ALA A 106 7.63 8.28 -8.62
N GLU A 107 7.61 9.08 -7.56
CA GLU A 107 8.63 10.11 -7.33
C GLU A 107 10.01 9.51 -7.05
N ARG A 108 10.08 8.41 -6.29
CA ARG A 108 11.35 7.78 -5.87
C ARG A 108 11.93 6.79 -6.89
N TYR A 109 11.07 6.07 -7.60
CA TYR A 109 11.43 4.95 -8.48
C TYR A 109 10.70 5.06 -9.84
N PRO A 110 10.78 6.20 -10.54
CA PRO A 110 10.02 6.43 -11.77
C PRO A 110 10.32 5.39 -12.86
N GLU A 111 11.54 4.86 -12.92
CA GLU A 111 11.98 3.84 -13.86
C GLU A 111 11.31 2.47 -13.66
N LYS A 112 10.72 2.23 -12.48
CA LYS A 112 10.05 0.97 -12.12
C LYS A 112 8.54 0.97 -12.42
N ILE A 113 8.00 2.06 -12.96
CA ILE A 113 6.56 2.19 -13.24
C ILE A 113 6.29 2.17 -14.75
N ASN A 114 5.45 1.24 -15.18
CA ASN A 114 4.89 1.22 -16.54
C ASN A 114 3.55 1.96 -16.64
N SER A 115 2.77 1.96 -15.55
CA SER A 115 1.45 2.60 -15.49
C SER A 115 1.08 2.89 -14.05
N LEU A 116 0.36 3.99 -13.83
CA LEU A 116 -0.09 4.45 -12.52
C LEU A 116 -1.60 4.69 -12.55
N GLY A 117 -2.33 4.10 -11.61
CA GLY A 117 -3.77 4.31 -11.43
C GLY A 117 -4.10 4.78 -10.02
N LEU A 118 -4.82 5.89 -9.92
CA LEU A 118 -5.34 6.42 -8.66
C LEU A 118 -6.84 6.12 -8.58
N PHE A 119 -7.24 5.29 -7.62
CA PHE A 119 -8.63 4.89 -7.42
C PHE A 119 -9.18 5.56 -6.16
N HIS A 120 -10.23 6.39 -6.30
CA HIS A 120 -10.76 7.22 -5.20
C HIS A 120 -9.67 7.92 -4.38
N SER A 121 -8.67 8.49 -5.08
CA SER A 121 -7.52 9.18 -4.49
C SER A 121 -7.27 10.50 -5.23
N SER A 122 -6.22 11.23 -4.86
CA SER A 122 -5.86 12.53 -5.44
C SER A 122 -4.37 12.63 -5.69
N ALA A 123 -3.99 13.35 -6.75
CA ALA A 123 -2.61 13.71 -7.05
C ALA A 123 -2.12 14.93 -6.25
N TYR A 124 -3.04 15.66 -5.61
CA TYR A 124 -2.72 16.88 -4.88
C TYR A 124 -2.39 16.60 -3.43
N ALA A 125 -1.46 17.39 -2.89
CA ALA A 125 -1.21 17.45 -1.46
C ALA A 125 -2.47 17.87 -0.71
N ASP A 126 -2.58 17.43 0.54
CA ASP A 126 -3.67 17.86 1.41
C ASP A 126 -3.53 19.35 1.72
N ASP A 127 -4.67 20.05 1.68
CA ASP A 127 -4.79 21.41 2.18
C ASP A 127 -4.81 21.45 3.72
N GLU A 128 -4.73 22.64 4.30
CA GLU A 128 -4.75 22.78 5.76
C GLU A 128 -6.03 22.24 6.43
N PRO A 129 -7.25 22.45 5.88
CA PRO A 129 -8.46 21.84 6.43
C PRO A 129 -8.40 20.31 6.50
N LYS A 130 -7.89 19.65 5.45
CA LYS A 130 -7.75 18.20 5.43
C LYS A 130 -6.66 17.70 6.37
N LYS A 131 -5.52 18.40 6.47
CA LYS A 131 -4.50 18.10 7.48
C LYS A 131 -5.07 18.20 8.90
N GLU A 132 -5.88 19.20 9.18
CA GLU A 132 -6.51 19.38 10.50
C GLU A 132 -7.47 18.23 10.82
N THR A 133 -8.22 17.76 9.83
CA THR A 133 -9.09 16.58 9.98
C THR A 133 -8.28 15.33 10.35
N ARG A 134 -7.10 15.14 9.73
CA ARG A 134 -6.19 14.04 10.08
C ARG A 134 -5.59 14.18 11.47
N ARG A 135 -5.19 15.39 11.89
CA ARG A 135 -4.70 15.65 13.26
C ARG A 135 -5.74 15.27 14.31
N LYS A 136 -7.01 15.60 14.06
CA LYS A 136 -8.13 15.19 14.93
C LYS A 136 -8.29 13.68 14.98
N ALA A 137 -8.25 13.00 13.83
CA ALA A 137 -8.30 11.53 13.78
C ALA A 137 -7.14 10.89 14.58
N ILE A 138 -5.92 11.41 14.45
CA ILE A 138 -4.76 10.96 15.22
C ILE A 138 -5.01 11.09 16.73
N ASN A 139 -5.54 12.23 17.19
CA ASN A 139 -5.83 12.43 18.60
C ASN A 139 -6.90 11.46 19.11
N ILE A 140 -7.97 11.26 18.34
CA ILE A 140 -9.02 10.29 18.69
C ILE A 140 -8.45 8.87 18.82
N ILE A 141 -7.61 8.44 17.87
CA ILE A 141 -6.99 7.11 17.90
C ILE A 141 -6.06 6.98 19.11
N LYS A 142 -5.29 8.02 19.45
CA LYS A 142 -4.42 8.02 20.64
C LYS A 142 -5.21 7.93 21.94
N GLU A 143 -6.34 8.61 22.03
CA GLU A 143 -7.16 8.66 23.26
C GLU A 143 -8.06 7.44 23.42
N LYS A 144 -8.66 6.96 22.33
CA LYS A 144 -9.75 5.97 22.35
C LYS A 144 -9.38 4.62 21.71
N GLY A 145 -8.15 4.49 21.23
CA GLY A 145 -7.67 3.31 20.51
C GLY A 145 -8.23 3.20 19.09
N THR A 146 -7.72 2.23 18.34
CA THR A 146 -8.07 1.99 16.93
C THR A 146 -9.47 1.39 16.76
N ILE A 147 -9.94 0.58 17.71
CA ILE A 147 -11.25 -0.09 17.62
C ILE A 147 -12.40 0.94 17.57
N THR A 148 -12.28 2.05 18.30
CA THR A 148 -13.30 3.11 18.30
C THR A 148 -13.33 3.91 17.00
N PHE A 149 -12.24 3.85 16.22
CA PHE A 149 -12.08 4.61 14.99
C PHE A 149 -12.56 3.83 13.74
N LEU A 150 -12.43 2.49 13.76
CA LEU A 150 -12.87 1.57 12.70
C LEU A 150 -14.37 1.30 12.78
#